data_AF-A0A1D1XGC3-F1
#
_entry.id   AF-A0A1D1XGC3-F1
#
_cell.length_a   1.000
_cell.length_b   1.000
_cell.length_c   1.000
_cell.angle_alpha   90.00
_cell.angle_beta   90.00
_cell.angle_gamma   90.00
#
_symmetry.space_group_name_H-M   'P 1'
#
loop_
_entity.id
_entity.type
_entity.pdbx_description
1 polymer ?
#
loop_
_entity_poly.entity_id
_entity_poly.type
_entity_poly.pdbx_seq_one_letter_code
_entity_poly.pdbx_strand_id
1 'polypeptide(L)'
;IWVYGDSFRSMLVAVVVPHEENTRKWAESNGHSASFSELCSLHQLQDHILLDLKAVAEKEKLKGFEYVRAIVVDPLPFDVERGLVTPTMKKRRAQLLKHYQEEIDTLYKSLTRRKEL
;
A
#
# COMPACT_ATOMS: atom_id res chain seq x y z
N ILE A 1 5.62 1.87 4.27
CA ILE A 1 4.70 0.72 4.11
C ILE A 1 4.27 0.14 5.46
N TRP A 2 2.98 -0.18 5.61
CA TRP A 2 2.39 -0.98 6.70
C TRP A 2 1.60 -2.13 6.09
N VAL A 3 1.95 -3.37 6.44
CA VAL A 3 1.28 -4.58 5.94
C VAL A 3 0.26 -5.08 6.97
N TYR A 4 -0.93 -5.42 6.48
CA TYR A 4 -2.04 -5.93 7.27
C TYR A 4 -2.50 -7.30 6.74
N GLY A 5 -2.82 -8.18 7.68
CA GLY A 5 -3.39 -9.50 7.42
C GLY A 5 -4.58 -9.71 8.35
N ASP A 6 -5.66 -10.21 7.78
CA ASP A 6 -6.88 -10.61 8.49
C ASP A 6 -6.92 -12.14 8.56
N SER A 7 -7.20 -12.70 9.75
CA SER A 7 -7.28 -14.15 9.97
C SER A 7 -8.34 -14.85 9.11
N PHE A 8 -9.35 -14.12 8.65
CA PHE A 8 -10.41 -14.62 7.77
C PHE A 8 -10.09 -14.45 6.27
N ARG A 9 -8.89 -13.98 5.94
CA ARG A 9 -8.46 -13.70 4.56
C ARG A 9 -7.17 -14.45 4.24
N SER A 10 -7.11 -15.06 3.07
CA SER A 10 -5.94 -15.84 2.62
C SER A 10 -4.87 -14.98 1.92
N MET A 11 -4.90 -13.67 2.08
CA MET A 11 -4.12 -12.70 1.30
C MET A 11 -3.71 -11.53 2.19
N LEU A 12 -2.53 -10.97 1.95
CA LEU A 12 -2.07 -9.75 2.62
C LEU A 12 -2.40 -8.52 1.79
N VAL A 13 -2.69 -7.42 2.48
CA VAL A 13 -2.86 -6.09 1.90
C VAL A 13 -1.93 -5.10 2.60
N ALA A 14 -1.67 -3.95 2.00
CA ALA A 14 -0.79 -2.95 2.62
C ALA A 14 -1.21 -1.50 2.35
N VAL A 15 -0.82 -0.60 3.25
CA VAL A 15 -0.81 0.83 3.02
C VAL A 15 0.62 1.28 2.74
N VAL A 16 0.83 1.91 1.59
CA VAL A 16 2.12 2.40 1.13
C VAL A 16 2.09 3.91 1.08
N VAL A 17 3.00 4.53 1.83
CA VAL A 17 3.37 5.94 1.60
C VAL A 17 4.61 5.90 0.71
N PRO A 18 4.52 6.32 -0.56
CA PRO A 18 5.66 6.27 -1.46
C PRO A 18 6.60 7.46 -1.22
N HIS A 19 7.85 7.34 -1.65
CA HIS A 19 8.79 8.46 -1.62
C HIS A 19 8.44 9.43 -2.75
N GLU A 20 8.25 10.70 -2.43
CA GLU A 20 7.78 11.70 -3.39
C GLU A 20 8.71 11.83 -4.61
N GLU A 21 10.02 11.93 -4.38
CA GLU A 21 11.00 12.07 -5.46
C GLU A 21 10.98 10.86 -6.41
N ASN A 22 10.85 9.65 -5.88
CA ASN A 22 10.82 8.43 -6.70
C ASN A 22 9.51 8.34 -7.49
N THR A 23 8.41 8.76 -6.86
CA THR A 23 7.09 8.80 -7.50
C THR A 23 7.07 9.80 -8.65
N ARG A 24 7.70 10.96 -8.47
CA ARG A 24 7.85 11.98 -9.52
C ARG A 24 8.71 11.48 -10.67
N LYS A 25 9.86 10.86 -10.39
CA LYS A 25 10.72 10.24 -11.41
C LYS A 25 9.99 9.16 -12.21
N TRP A 26 9.22 8.32 -11.53
CA TRP A 26 8.36 7.33 -12.19
C TRP A 26 7.30 8.03 -13.06
N ALA A 27 6.63 9.06 -12.55
CA ALA A 27 5.59 9.78 -13.27
C ALA A 27 6.12 10.44 -14.55
N GLU A 28 7.27 11.13 -14.48
CA GLU A 28 7.95 11.73 -15.64
C GLU A 28 8.28 10.68 -16.71
N SER A 29 8.81 9.53 -16.29
CA SER A 29 9.15 8.43 -17.20
C SER A 29 7.92 7.78 -17.86
N ASN A 30 6.74 7.92 -17.25
CA ASN A 30 5.48 7.36 -17.73
C ASN A 30 4.51 8.42 -18.30
N GLY A 31 4.99 9.65 -18.53
CA GLY A 31 4.20 10.71 -19.16
C GLY A 31 3.10 11.32 -18.28
N HIS A 32 3.24 11.21 -16.96
CA HIS A 32 2.31 11.80 -16.00
C HIS A 32 2.85 13.12 -15.46
N SER A 33 2.06 14.19 -15.57
CA SER A 33 2.35 15.52 -15.02
C SER A 33 1.21 15.96 -14.11
N ALA A 34 1.27 15.60 -12.84
CA ALA A 34 0.27 15.90 -11.83
C ALA A 34 0.92 16.18 -10.46
N SER A 35 0.15 16.67 -9.50
CA SER A 35 0.61 16.82 -8.12
C SER A 35 0.90 15.45 -7.48
N PHE A 36 1.73 15.41 -6.43
CA PHE A 36 2.06 14.16 -5.75
C PHE A 36 0.83 13.40 -5.23
N SER A 37 -0.17 14.13 -4.70
CA SER A 37 -1.43 13.55 -4.24
C SER A 37 -2.22 12.89 -5.39
N GLU A 38 -2.28 13.55 -6.55
CA GLU A 38 -2.94 12.99 -7.74
C GLU A 38 -2.20 11.76 -8.27
N LEU A 39 -0.86 11.79 -8.28
CA LEU A 39 -0.04 10.64 -8.66
C LEU A 39 -0.30 9.43 -7.74
N CYS A 40 -0.40 9.64 -6.42
CA CYS A 40 -0.76 8.60 -5.45
C CYS A 40 -2.15 7.97 -5.71
N SER A 41 -3.03 8.67 -6.41
CA SER A 41 -4.37 8.18 -6.76
C SER A 41 -4.41 7.38 -8.07
N LEU A 42 -3.31 7.33 -8.84
CA LEU A 42 -3.25 6.62 -10.12
C LEU A 42 -3.18 5.10 -9.92
N HIS A 43 -4.04 4.36 -10.63
CA HIS A 43 -3.99 2.90 -10.66
C HIS A 43 -2.66 2.38 -11.21
N GLN A 44 -2.10 3.07 -12.22
CA GLN A 44 -0.80 2.74 -12.81
C GLN A 44 0.34 2.77 -11.78
N LEU A 45 0.30 3.72 -10.84
CA LEU A 45 1.30 3.79 -9.77
C LEU A 45 1.08 2.66 -8.76
N GLN A 46 -0.17 2.35 -8.42
CA GLN A 46 -0.50 1.22 -7.54
C GLN A 46 0.00 -0.10 -8.12
N ASP A 47 -0.23 -0.34 -9.42
CA ASP A 47 0.25 -1.52 -10.14
C ASP A 47 1.78 -1.58 -10.16
N HIS A 48 2.44 -0.47 -10.44
CA HIS A 48 3.90 -0.38 -10.42
C HIS A 48 4.47 -0.77 -9.06
N ILE A 49 3.95 -0.20 -7.96
CA ILE A 49 4.39 -0.52 -6.61
C ILE A 49 4.10 -2.00 -6.26
N LEU A 50 2.95 -2.55 -6.67
CA LEU A 50 2.63 -3.96 -6.47
C LEU A 50 3.61 -4.89 -7.20
N LEU A 51 4.00 -4.55 -8.43
CA LEU A 51 5.00 -5.29 -9.19
C LEU A 51 6.37 -5.24 -8.51
N ASP A 52 6.78 -4.07 -8.03
CA ASP A 52 8.04 -3.92 -7.29
C ASP A 52 8.05 -4.75 -6.00
N LEU A 53 6.96 -4.72 -5.22
CA LEU A 53 6.81 -5.54 -4.02
C LEU A 53 6.87 -7.05 -4.34
N LYS A 54 6.26 -7.47 -5.44
CA LYS A 54 6.31 -8.85 -5.91
C LYS A 54 7.74 -9.25 -6.31
N ALA A 55 8.44 -8.40 -7.06
CA ALA A 55 9.82 -8.66 -7.48
C ALA A 55 10.76 -8.79 -6.28
N VAL A 56 10.61 -7.95 -5.25
CA VAL A 56 11.35 -8.08 -3.99
C VAL A 56 10.99 -9.38 -3.27
N ALA A 57 9.71 -9.75 -3.19
CA ALA A 57 9.27 -10.99 -2.55
C ALA A 57 9.85 -12.24 -3.24
N GLU A 58 9.91 -12.24 -4.57
CA GLU A 58 10.52 -13.32 -5.36
C GLU A 58 12.04 -13.39 -5.14
N LYS A 59 12.72 -12.24 -5.19
CA LYS A 59 14.17 -12.13 -4.94
C LYS A 59 14.54 -12.67 -3.56
N GLU A 60 13.76 -12.32 -2.55
CA GLU A 60 13.97 -12.75 -1.16
C GLU A 60 13.35 -14.13 -0.86
N LYS A 61 12.83 -14.83 -1.89
CA LYS A 61 12.26 -16.18 -1.81
C LYS A 61 11.14 -16.31 -0.77
N LEU A 62 10.35 -15.25 -0.60
CA LEU A 62 9.17 -15.28 0.24
C LEU A 62 8.15 -16.29 -0.33
N LYS A 63 7.33 -16.85 0.55
CA LYS A 63 6.26 -17.78 0.18
C LYS A 63 5.09 -16.99 -0.41
N GLY A 64 4.32 -17.62 -1.30
CA GLY A 64 3.24 -16.94 -2.01
C GLY A 64 2.13 -16.33 -1.12
N PHE A 65 1.97 -16.80 0.12
CA PHE A 65 1.06 -16.22 1.10
C PHE A 65 1.62 -14.97 1.82
N GLU A 66 2.93 -14.73 1.72
CA GLU A 66 3.60 -13.53 2.24
C GLU A 66 3.53 -12.36 1.23
N TYR A 67 2.98 -12.59 0.03
CA TYR A 67 2.89 -11.58 -1.02
C TYR A 67 1.73 -10.64 -0.74
N VAL A 68 2.00 -9.33 -0.82
CA VAL A 68 0.96 -8.31 -0.80
C VAL A 68 0.17 -8.39 -2.10
N ARG A 69 -1.15 -8.54 -2.01
CA ARG A 69 -2.04 -8.73 -3.18
C ARG A 69 -2.77 -7.47 -3.62
N ALA A 70 -2.91 -6.50 -2.72
CA ALA A 70 -3.48 -5.20 -3.03
C ALA A 70 -2.93 -4.14 -2.06
N ILE A 71 -2.90 -2.89 -2.51
CA ILE A 71 -2.38 -1.78 -1.72
C ILE A 71 -3.29 -0.56 -1.77
N VAL A 72 -3.21 0.25 -0.73
CA VAL A 72 -3.58 1.66 -0.73
C VAL A 72 -2.30 2.47 -0.85
N VAL A 73 -2.31 3.50 -1.69
CA VAL A 73 -1.21 4.45 -1.82
C VAL A 73 -1.66 5.77 -1.22
N ASP A 74 -1.02 6.19 -0.13
CA ASP A 74 -1.35 7.41 0.61
C ASP A 74 -0.22 8.44 0.46
N PRO A 75 -0.49 9.66 -0.01
CA PRO A 75 0.53 10.72 -0.07
C PRO A 75 0.97 11.21 1.31
N LEU A 76 0.20 10.99 2.37
CA LEU A 76 0.51 11.51 3.70
C LEU A 76 1.35 10.51 4.52
N PRO A 77 2.52 10.93 5.05
CA PRO A 77 3.37 10.06 5.86
C PRO A 77 2.70 9.66 7.17
N PHE A 78 2.97 8.44 7.65
CA PHE A 78 2.51 8.06 8.99
C PHE A 78 3.15 8.98 10.03
N ASP A 79 2.32 9.78 10.71
CA ASP A 79 2.77 10.84 11.60
C ASP A 79 2.23 10.67 13.03
N VAL A 80 2.81 11.48 13.92
CA VAL A 80 2.47 11.49 15.36
C VAL A 80 1.17 12.27 15.61
N GLU A 81 0.88 13.28 14.78
CA GLU A 81 -0.28 14.18 14.93
C GLU A 81 -1.60 13.43 14.75
N ARG A 82 -1.68 12.57 13.73
CA ARG A 82 -2.76 11.60 13.50
C ARG A 82 -2.66 10.37 14.40
N GLY A 83 -1.61 10.27 15.21
CA GLY A 83 -1.40 9.16 16.15
C GLY A 83 -1.12 7.81 15.49
N LEU A 84 -0.68 7.81 14.22
CA LEU A 84 -0.39 6.60 13.44
C LEU A 84 0.96 5.97 13.82
N VAL A 85 1.86 6.79 14.35
CA VAL A 85 3.15 6.36 14.93
C VAL A 85 3.35 6.90 16.34
N THR A 86 4.27 6.31 17.09
CA THR A 86 4.79 6.87 18.34
C THR A 86 5.69 8.08 18.05
N PRO A 87 6.03 8.90 19.06
CA PRO A 87 7.05 9.95 18.91
C PRO A 87 8.42 9.42 18.41
N THR A 88 8.70 8.13 18.64
CA THR A 88 9.88 7.42 18.13
C THR A 88 9.66 6.73 16.77
N MET A 89 8.64 7.15 16.01
CA MET A 89 8.28 6.67 14.67
C MET A 89 7.93 5.17 14.58
N LYS A 90 7.58 4.52 15.70
CA LYS A 90 7.08 3.14 15.71
C LYS A 90 5.60 3.12 15.35
N LYS A 91 5.22 2.26 14.40
CA LYS A 91 3.83 2.11 13.92
C LYS A 91 2.87 1.68 15.02
N ARG A 92 1.78 2.41 15.21
CA ARG A 92 0.68 2.08 16.13
C ARG A 92 -0.35 1.25 15.38
N ARG A 93 -0.15 -0.07 15.30
CA ARG A 93 -0.93 -0.99 14.46
C ARG A 93 -2.45 -0.87 14.64
N ALA A 94 -2.93 -0.75 15.88
CA ALA A 94 -4.36 -0.59 16.16
C ALA A 94 -4.92 0.74 15.63
N GLN A 95 -4.14 1.83 15.68
CA GLN A 95 -4.56 3.12 15.16
C GLN A 95 -4.49 3.19 13.64
N LEU A 96 -3.46 2.58 13.03
CA LEU A 96 -3.38 2.42 11.58
C LEU A 96 -4.58 1.64 11.03
N LEU A 97 -4.96 0.53 11.68
CA LEU A 97 -6.14 -0.22 11.28
C LEU A 97 -7.41 0.62 11.42
N LYS A 98 -7.58 1.31 12.56
CA LYS A 98 -8.74 2.19 12.76
C LYS A 98 -8.82 3.31 11.71
N HIS A 99 -7.69 3.89 11.32
CA HIS A 99 -7.62 4.98 10.36
C HIS A 99 -7.91 4.53 8.93
N TYR A 100 -7.36 3.37 8.51
CA TYR A 100 -7.49 2.85 7.14
C TYR A 100 -8.53 1.73 7.01
N GLN A 101 -9.48 1.62 7.94
CA GLN A 101 -10.39 0.48 8.01
C GLN A 101 -11.23 0.35 6.72
N GLU A 102 -11.77 1.47 6.23
CA GLU A 102 -12.65 1.49 5.06
C GLU A 102 -11.90 1.08 3.78
N GLU A 103 -10.67 1.56 3.61
CA GLU A 103 -9.83 1.25 2.47
C GLU A 103 -9.37 -0.21 2.52
N ILE A 104 -8.97 -0.72 3.69
CA ILE A 104 -8.61 -2.12 3.90
C ILE A 104 -9.79 -3.05 3.57
N ASP A 105 -10.98 -2.72 4.04
CA ASP A 105 -12.20 -3.48 3.74
C ASP A 105 -12.51 -3.46 2.24
N THR A 106 -12.30 -2.32 1.60
CA THR A 106 -12.46 -2.16 0.15
C THR A 106 -11.46 -3.02 -0.62
N LEU A 107 -10.20 -3.05 -0.21
CA LEU A 107 -9.18 -3.92 -0.81
C LEU A 107 -9.59 -5.39 -0.72
N TYR A 108 -10.00 -5.87 0.46
CA TYR A 108 -10.43 -7.26 0.61
C TYR A 108 -11.68 -7.58 -0.20
N LYS A 109 -12.68 -6.69 -0.26
CA LYS A 109 -13.85 -6.86 -1.14
C LYS A 109 -13.45 -6.98 -2.60
N SER A 110 -12.52 -6.15 -3.06
CA SER A 110 -12.00 -6.19 -4.44
C SER A 110 -11.26 -7.50 -4.76
N LEU A 111 -10.54 -8.05 -3.78
CA LEU A 111 -9.78 -9.29 -3.92
C LEU A 111 -10.69 -10.51 -3.93
N THR A 112 -11.73 -10.53 -3.10
CA THR A 112 -12.74 -11.60 -3.11
C THR A 112 -13.46 -11.65 -4.45
N ARG A 113 -13.90 -10.50 -4.99
CA ARG A 113 -14.57 -10.45 -6.30
C ARG A 113 -13.68 -10.98 -7.44
N ARG A 114 -12.38 -10.69 -7.40
CA ARG A 114 -11.41 -11.16 -8.41
C ARG A 114 -11.17 -12.68 -8.38
N LYS A 115 -11.52 -13.39 -7.30
CA LYS A 115 -11.44 -14.85 -7.22
C LYS A 115 -12.64 -15.56 -7.86
N GLU A 116 -13.75 -14.85 -8.06
CA GLU A 116 -15.02 -15.41 -8.55
C GLU A 116 -15.20 -15.23 -10.07
N LEU A 117 -14.28 -14.49 -10.71
CA LEU A 117 -14.18 -14.30 -12.16
C LEU A 117 -13.09 -15.19 -12.73
#